data_AF-A0A2T2TJ57-F1
#
_entry.id   AF-A0A2T2TJ57-F1
#
_cell.length_a   1.000
_cell.length_b   1.000
_cell.length_c   1.000
_cell.angle_alpha   90.00
_cell.angle_beta   90.00
_cell.angle_gamma   90.00
#
_symmetry.space_group_name_H-M   'P 1'
#
loop_
_entity.id
_entity.type
_entity.pdbx_description
1 polymer ?
#
loop_
_entity_poly.entity_id
_entity_poly.type
_entity_poly.pdbx_seq_one_letter_code
_entity_poly.pdbx_strand_id
1 'polypeptide(L)'
;MERERLDVLLVEDDHERDALIERLLKQAPTVACDLTREFSYEAGREAISSGRFDAALVDYRLGARTGVDLIADAADAGVHTPLILLTGSEDRPEIDLEAMEAGAADYLPKDDLDAERLERALRYARERAPYDLDGRVTYWSEGAERMTGFDKSDVGNLHSSDGLYGVVDPDALGEAWNTVLEEGHWSGELKQETADGDPIVVKSRWTLVSDDAGEPEAVLVINTDITERKRLEQQALRSQRMESIGRLVSGIAHDLGNLIVPIQLGVSVLRERYSEEDDERAERSLRMIEKSAERGSDMVERVLSFARGVDGERRPLDLAGIAEEVEQLVEESFPSDIVFEVDLAADLPPVRGDATQLQQVLVNLSVNARDAMGEDGGHLLLSARAVRLTDEDARLRPDGAAPGDYVRLCVEDTGTGIPADALDKVFEPFFSTKDADDGTGLGLSTVYSIVVAHGGFIDVQSTVGEGTCFEVFLPAGEEEEKKDALPGGEGPSPERRSRPREEEKGGETTVLVVDDEAFIRESAETVLETCGYAPLTAAGLDEALRLFDAHDVEAVLTDVALDGHADDDGKLATVRSFKERAAEVPVIVCSGRADSQIEQARKAGAEQFLAKPFDTDDLRDALDDVLP
;
A
#
# COMPACT_ATOMS: atom_id res chain seq x y z
N MET A 1 -11.12 -63.73 8.92
CA MET A 1 -11.82 -62.54 9.41
C MET A 1 -12.89 -62.22 8.40
N GLU A 2 -14.15 -62.20 8.82
CA GLU A 2 -15.22 -61.59 8.02
C GLU A 2 -14.90 -60.10 7.84
N ARG A 3 -14.97 -59.60 6.61
CA ARG A 3 -14.84 -58.17 6.35
C ARG A 3 -16.09 -57.48 6.87
N GLU A 4 -15.90 -56.34 7.51
CA GLU A 4 -16.99 -55.44 7.89
C GLU A 4 -17.79 -55.03 6.64
N ARG A 5 -19.12 -54.94 6.72
CA ARG A 5 -19.98 -54.58 5.60
C ARG A 5 -20.52 -53.16 5.75
N LEU A 6 -20.50 -52.38 4.67
CA LEU A 6 -21.04 -51.03 4.60
C LEU A 6 -22.11 -50.93 3.50
N ASP A 7 -23.29 -50.43 3.84
CA ASP A 7 -24.34 -50.06 2.89
C ASP A 7 -24.09 -48.64 2.37
N VAL A 8 -23.61 -48.52 1.13
CA VAL A 8 -23.19 -47.24 0.52
C VAL A 8 -24.16 -46.85 -0.58
N LEU A 9 -24.62 -45.59 -0.57
CA LEU A 9 -25.36 -44.99 -1.68
C LEU A 9 -24.38 -44.29 -2.63
N LEU A 10 -24.56 -44.45 -3.93
CA LEU A 10 -23.90 -43.63 -4.96
C LEU A 10 -24.96 -42.88 -5.77
N VAL A 11 -24.84 -41.56 -5.80
CA VAL A 11 -25.67 -40.68 -6.62
C VAL A 11 -24.80 -40.11 -7.73
N GLU A 12 -25.02 -40.55 -8.96
CA GLU A 12 -24.17 -40.24 -10.12
C GLU A 12 -25.04 -40.23 -11.39
N ASP A 13 -24.98 -39.17 -12.19
CA ASP A 13 -25.81 -39.04 -13.39
C ASP A 13 -25.23 -39.74 -14.64
N ASP A 14 -23.95 -40.15 -14.59
CA ASP A 14 -23.24 -40.83 -15.67
C ASP A 14 -23.06 -42.35 -15.42
N HIS A 15 -23.70 -43.15 -16.27
CA HIS A 15 -23.64 -44.63 -16.27
C HIS A 15 -22.27 -45.23 -16.62
N GLU A 16 -21.31 -44.48 -17.16
CA GLU A 16 -19.96 -45.00 -17.41
C GLU A 16 -19.04 -44.79 -16.19
N ARG A 17 -19.33 -43.76 -15.36
CA ARG A 17 -18.54 -43.40 -14.18
C ARG A 17 -18.87 -44.24 -12.96
N ASP A 18 -20.13 -44.68 -12.82
CA ASP A 18 -20.56 -45.55 -11.72
C ASP A 18 -19.78 -46.88 -11.66
N ALA A 19 -19.42 -47.42 -12.83
CA ALA A 19 -18.72 -48.69 -13.00
C ALA A 19 -17.28 -48.63 -12.48
N LEU A 20 -16.63 -47.46 -12.55
CA LEU A 20 -15.29 -47.26 -12.00
C LEU A 20 -15.33 -47.27 -10.47
N ILE A 21 -16.24 -46.49 -9.87
CA ILE A 21 -16.41 -46.39 -8.42
C ILE A 21 -16.79 -47.76 -7.84
N GLU A 22 -17.71 -48.49 -8.46
CA GLU A 22 -18.05 -49.85 -8.05
C GLU A 22 -16.83 -50.79 -8.08
N ARG A 23 -15.99 -50.68 -9.11
CA ARG A 23 -14.80 -51.52 -9.23
C ARG A 23 -13.80 -51.20 -8.12
N LEU A 24 -13.62 -49.92 -7.77
CA LEU A 24 -12.76 -49.49 -6.67
C LEU A 24 -13.29 -49.98 -5.32
N LEU A 25 -14.59 -49.84 -5.05
CA LEU A 25 -15.23 -50.34 -3.82
C LEU A 25 -15.11 -51.86 -3.66
N LYS A 26 -15.19 -52.63 -4.76
CA LYS A 26 -14.95 -54.09 -4.72
C LYS A 26 -13.49 -54.45 -4.42
N GLN A 27 -12.56 -53.54 -4.68
CA GLN A 27 -11.13 -53.72 -4.43
C GLN A 27 -10.69 -53.24 -3.05
N ALA A 28 -11.61 -52.67 -2.25
CA ALA A 28 -11.40 -52.29 -0.86
C ALA A 28 -10.67 -53.41 -0.08
N PRO A 29 -9.45 -53.16 0.43
CA PRO A 29 -8.68 -54.14 1.18
C PRO A 29 -9.38 -54.69 2.44
N THR A 30 -10.10 -53.86 3.21
CA THR A 30 -10.54 -54.24 4.57
C THR A 30 -12.06 -54.29 4.78
N VAL A 31 -12.84 -53.56 3.98
CA VAL A 31 -14.31 -53.47 4.06
C VAL A 31 -14.98 -54.10 2.81
N ALA A 32 -16.20 -54.59 2.98
CA ALA A 32 -17.08 -55.02 1.88
C ALA A 32 -18.23 -54.02 1.72
N CYS A 33 -18.29 -53.29 0.61
CA CYS A 33 -19.34 -52.30 0.37
C CYS A 33 -20.50 -52.90 -0.45
N ASP A 34 -21.71 -52.84 0.09
CA ASP A 34 -22.97 -53.11 -0.60
C ASP A 34 -23.48 -51.79 -1.21
N LEU A 35 -23.33 -51.65 -2.52
CA LEU A 35 -23.59 -50.40 -3.24
C LEU A 35 -25.02 -50.33 -3.78
N THR A 36 -25.76 -49.29 -3.41
CA THR A 36 -27.02 -48.89 -4.07
C THR A 36 -26.80 -47.66 -4.93
N ARG A 37 -27.46 -47.56 -6.08
CA ARG A 37 -27.23 -46.49 -7.06
C ARG A 37 -28.50 -45.74 -7.39
N GLU A 38 -28.36 -44.43 -7.49
CA GLU A 38 -29.40 -43.54 -8.00
C GLU A 38 -28.81 -42.62 -9.06
N PHE A 39 -29.52 -42.46 -10.18
CA PHE A 39 -29.02 -41.76 -11.37
C PHE A 39 -29.63 -40.36 -11.57
N SER A 40 -30.23 -39.81 -10.52
CA SER A 40 -30.85 -38.48 -10.57
C SER A 40 -30.83 -37.83 -9.20
N TYR A 41 -30.82 -36.49 -9.19
CA TYR A 41 -30.92 -35.69 -7.97
C TYR A 41 -32.14 -36.09 -7.13
N GLU A 42 -33.34 -36.18 -7.74
CA GLU A 42 -34.57 -36.46 -7.02
C GLU A 42 -34.56 -37.82 -6.33
N ALA A 43 -34.07 -38.85 -7.03
CA ALA A 43 -33.96 -40.20 -6.50
C ALA A 43 -32.87 -40.29 -5.42
N GLY A 44 -31.74 -39.61 -5.60
CA GLY A 44 -30.69 -39.47 -4.59
C GLY A 44 -31.23 -38.84 -3.31
N ARG A 45 -31.99 -37.74 -3.42
CA ARG A 45 -32.59 -37.06 -2.27
C ARG A 45 -33.57 -37.94 -1.49
N GLU A 46 -34.42 -38.69 -2.19
CA GLU A 46 -35.35 -39.64 -1.56
C GLU A 46 -34.60 -40.79 -0.87
N ALA A 47 -33.55 -41.32 -1.50
CA ALA A 47 -32.72 -42.38 -0.97
C ALA A 47 -31.93 -41.93 0.29
N ILE A 48 -31.34 -40.73 0.26
CA ILE A 48 -30.65 -40.12 1.41
C ILE A 48 -31.64 -39.92 2.58
N SER A 49 -32.82 -39.39 2.27
CA SER A 49 -33.88 -39.15 3.26
C SER A 49 -34.42 -40.43 3.92
N SER A 50 -34.17 -41.61 3.33
CA SER A 50 -34.57 -42.89 3.93
C SER A 50 -33.70 -43.29 5.13
N GLY A 51 -32.53 -42.68 5.30
CA GLY A 51 -31.62 -42.90 6.45
C GLY A 51 -31.08 -44.33 6.56
N ARG A 52 -31.14 -45.12 5.48
CA ARG A 52 -30.78 -46.56 5.51
C ARG A 52 -29.32 -46.86 5.18
N PHE A 53 -28.52 -45.84 4.87
CA PHE A 53 -27.16 -45.99 4.35
C PHE A 53 -26.14 -45.51 5.37
N ASP A 54 -25.01 -46.22 5.44
CA ASP A 54 -23.88 -45.88 6.29
C ASP A 54 -23.13 -44.65 5.77
N ALA A 55 -23.12 -44.43 4.45
CA ALA A 55 -22.57 -43.24 3.79
C ALA A 55 -23.13 -43.09 2.37
N ALA A 56 -23.07 -41.87 1.83
CA ALA A 56 -23.47 -41.57 0.47
C ALA A 56 -22.34 -40.86 -0.30
N LEU A 57 -21.95 -41.41 -1.45
CA LEU A 57 -21.09 -40.78 -2.44
C LEU A 57 -21.96 -39.99 -3.41
N VAL A 58 -21.69 -38.71 -3.59
CA VAL A 58 -22.51 -37.80 -4.39
C VAL A 58 -21.64 -37.16 -5.45
N ASP A 59 -21.98 -37.31 -6.73
CA ASP A 59 -21.30 -36.55 -7.78
C ASP A 59 -21.64 -35.06 -7.70
N TYR A 60 -20.66 -34.20 -8.02
CA TYR A 60 -20.89 -32.77 -8.13
C TYR A 60 -21.90 -32.43 -9.23
N ARG A 61 -21.86 -33.10 -10.39
CA ARG A 61 -22.78 -32.85 -11.50
C ARG A 61 -23.94 -33.83 -11.43
N LEU A 62 -25.15 -33.34 -11.13
CA LEU A 62 -26.38 -34.13 -11.09
C LEU A 62 -27.42 -33.52 -12.05
N GLY A 63 -27.03 -33.37 -13.32
CA GLY A 63 -27.83 -32.74 -14.37
C GLY A 63 -28.02 -31.23 -14.17
N ALA A 64 -29.26 -30.80 -13.87
CA ALA A 64 -29.62 -29.39 -13.75
C ALA A 64 -29.32 -28.78 -12.37
N ARG A 65 -28.94 -29.61 -11.40
CA ARG A 65 -28.57 -29.23 -10.03
C ARG A 65 -27.23 -29.88 -9.66
N THR A 66 -26.65 -29.41 -8.57
CA THR A 66 -25.33 -29.87 -8.11
C THR A 66 -25.43 -30.84 -6.93
N GLY A 67 -24.38 -31.62 -6.71
CA GLY A 67 -24.20 -32.41 -5.49
C GLY A 67 -24.16 -31.54 -4.23
N VAL A 68 -23.65 -30.31 -4.33
CA VAL A 68 -23.66 -29.33 -3.22
C VAL A 68 -25.09 -28.97 -2.81
N ASP A 69 -25.99 -28.73 -3.78
CA ASP A 69 -27.41 -28.48 -3.51
C ASP A 69 -28.05 -29.68 -2.79
N LEU A 70 -27.68 -30.91 -3.16
CA LEU A 70 -28.21 -32.13 -2.56
C LEU A 70 -27.76 -32.29 -1.11
N ILE A 71 -26.51 -31.93 -0.82
CA ILE A 71 -25.93 -31.96 0.51
C ILE A 71 -26.60 -30.90 1.40
N ALA A 72 -26.81 -29.69 0.89
CA ALA A 72 -27.53 -28.64 1.59
C ALA A 72 -29.00 -29.05 1.89
N ASP A 73 -29.70 -29.61 0.90
CA ASP A 73 -31.07 -30.13 1.07
C ASP A 73 -31.14 -31.23 2.15
N ALA A 74 -30.12 -32.09 2.22
CA ALA A 74 -30.05 -33.16 3.22
C ALA A 74 -29.75 -32.63 4.62
N ALA A 75 -28.87 -31.64 4.73
CA ALA A 75 -28.57 -30.95 5.99
C ALA A 75 -29.81 -30.21 6.54
N ASP A 76 -30.52 -29.47 5.68
CA ASP A 76 -31.77 -28.76 6.02
C ASP A 76 -32.88 -29.73 6.46
N ALA A 77 -32.90 -30.95 5.90
CA ALA A 77 -33.83 -32.01 6.26
C ALA A 77 -33.42 -32.78 7.54
N GLY A 78 -32.27 -32.46 8.14
CA GLY A 78 -31.76 -33.12 9.35
C GLY A 78 -31.34 -34.58 9.11
N VAL A 79 -30.85 -34.91 7.91
CA VAL A 79 -30.39 -36.26 7.60
C VAL A 79 -28.98 -36.48 8.17
N HIS A 80 -28.80 -37.58 8.92
CA HIS A 80 -27.54 -37.90 9.57
C HIS A 80 -26.57 -38.74 8.72
N THR A 81 -27.04 -39.32 7.60
CA THR A 81 -26.18 -40.08 6.67
C THR A 81 -25.06 -39.18 6.14
N PRO A 82 -23.79 -39.56 6.34
CA PRO A 82 -22.66 -38.73 5.92
C PRO A 82 -22.51 -38.75 4.39
N LEU A 83 -22.37 -37.56 3.81
CA LEU A 83 -22.34 -37.34 2.36
C LEU A 83 -20.93 -36.92 1.91
N ILE A 84 -20.32 -37.67 1.01
CA ILE A 84 -19.00 -37.40 0.44
C ILE A 84 -19.19 -36.89 -0.98
N LEU A 85 -18.70 -35.68 -1.29
CA LEU A 85 -18.78 -35.12 -2.63
C LEU A 85 -17.65 -35.66 -3.52
N LEU A 86 -17.96 -36.05 -4.75
CA LEU A 86 -16.98 -36.42 -5.78
C LEU A 86 -16.89 -35.30 -6.81
N THR A 87 -15.70 -34.72 -7.01
CA THR A 87 -15.47 -33.57 -7.92
C THR A 87 -14.54 -33.96 -9.07
N GLY A 88 -14.72 -33.43 -10.28
CA GLY A 88 -13.84 -33.69 -11.43
C GLY A 88 -12.81 -32.57 -11.68
N SER A 89 -11.77 -32.85 -12.47
CA SER A 89 -10.72 -31.89 -12.87
C SER A 89 -11.22 -30.64 -13.60
N GLU A 90 -12.44 -30.67 -14.15
CA GLU A 90 -13.07 -29.52 -14.81
C GLU A 90 -13.87 -28.63 -13.84
N ASP A 91 -14.00 -29.05 -12.59
CA ASP A 91 -14.78 -28.33 -11.59
C ASP A 91 -13.94 -27.22 -10.95
N ARG A 92 -14.64 -26.18 -10.48
CA ARG A 92 -14.02 -25.00 -9.88
C ARG A 92 -13.28 -25.35 -8.57
N PRO A 93 -12.07 -24.83 -8.32
CA PRO A 93 -11.31 -25.12 -7.10
C PRO A 93 -12.05 -24.78 -5.79
N GLU A 94 -13.00 -23.86 -5.84
CA GLU A 94 -13.74 -23.39 -4.66
C GLU A 94 -14.87 -24.35 -4.24
N ILE A 95 -15.20 -25.37 -5.05
CA ILE A 95 -16.32 -26.30 -4.77
C ILE A 95 -16.08 -27.11 -3.51
N ASP A 96 -14.82 -27.44 -3.20
CA ASP A 96 -14.47 -28.18 -1.99
C ASP A 96 -14.89 -27.40 -0.74
N LEU A 97 -14.76 -26.07 -0.76
CA LEU A 97 -15.22 -25.19 0.31
C LEU A 97 -16.75 -25.09 0.34
N GLU A 98 -17.40 -24.91 -0.82
CA GLU A 98 -18.86 -24.84 -0.94
C GLU A 98 -19.53 -26.14 -0.41
N ALA A 99 -18.95 -27.29 -0.72
CA ALA A 99 -19.42 -28.60 -0.29
C ALA A 99 -19.36 -28.76 1.23
N MET A 100 -18.24 -28.37 1.83
CA MET A 100 -18.06 -28.41 3.29
C MET A 100 -18.99 -27.41 3.99
N GLU A 101 -19.20 -26.22 3.42
CA GLU A 101 -20.17 -25.24 3.93
C GLU A 101 -21.62 -25.75 3.89
N ALA A 102 -21.96 -26.53 2.87
CA ALA A 102 -23.26 -27.18 2.70
C ALA A 102 -23.49 -28.38 3.65
N GLY A 103 -22.44 -28.89 4.31
CA GLY A 103 -22.54 -29.98 5.29
C GLY A 103 -21.98 -31.33 4.82
N ALA A 104 -21.13 -31.34 3.78
CA ALA A 104 -20.44 -32.55 3.34
C ALA A 104 -19.59 -33.14 4.47
N ALA A 105 -19.51 -34.47 4.52
CA ALA A 105 -18.64 -35.19 5.43
C ALA A 105 -17.19 -35.22 4.94
N ASP A 106 -16.97 -35.29 3.62
CA ASP A 106 -15.66 -35.25 2.99
C ASP A 106 -15.83 -34.86 1.49
N TYR A 107 -14.73 -34.57 0.80
CA TYR A 107 -14.71 -34.39 -0.65
C TYR A 107 -13.56 -35.19 -1.27
N LEU A 108 -13.77 -35.75 -2.46
CA LEU A 108 -12.76 -36.53 -3.18
C LEU A 108 -12.67 -36.11 -4.64
N PRO A 109 -11.50 -35.64 -5.10
CA PRO A 109 -11.24 -35.43 -6.52
C PRO A 109 -11.23 -36.77 -7.28
N LYS A 110 -12.02 -36.86 -8.34
CA LYS A 110 -12.24 -38.05 -9.18
C LYS A 110 -10.98 -38.50 -9.91
N ASP A 111 -10.10 -37.58 -10.29
CA ASP A 111 -8.86 -37.89 -11.03
C ASP A 111 -7.86 -38.69 -10.19
N ASP A 112 -8.03 -38.65 -8.87
CA ASP A 112 -7.09 -39.13 -7.86
C ASP A 112 -7.70 -40.26 -7.01
N LEU A 113 -8.85 -40.83 -7.46
CA LEU A 113 -9.56 -41.90 -6.78
C LEU A 113 -8.87 -43.26 -6.96
N ASP A 114 -8.57 -43.89 -5.83
CA ASP A 114 -8.19 -45.31 -5.74
C ASP A 114 -9.04 -46.04 -4.69
N ALA A 115 -8.89 -47.37 -4.62
CA ALA A 115 -9.67 -48.22 -3.73
C ALA A 115 -9.38 -47.94 -2.24
N GLU A 116 -8.16 -47.54 -1.91
CA GLU A 116 -7.73 -47.29 -0.53
C GLU A 116 -8.26 -45.94 -0.03
N ARG A 117 -8.16 -44.89 -0.85
CA ARG A 117 -8.72 -43.56 -0.60
C ARG A 117 -10.23 -43.60 -0.46
N LEU A 118 -10.93 -44.32 -1.34
CA LEU A 118 -12.38 -44.42 -1.29
C LEU A 118 -12.86 -45.20 -0.06
N GLU A 119 -12.20 -46.32 0.28
CA GLU A 119 -12.48 -47.04 1.51
C GLU A 119 -12.20 -46.19 2.76
N ARG A 120 -11.07 -45.47 2.76
CA ARG A 120 -10.65 -44.59 3.83
C ARG A 120 -11.69 -43.50 4.08
N ALA A 121 -12.14 -42.80 3.04
CA ALA A 121 -13.17 -41.77 3.15
C ALA A 121 -14.51 -42.32 3.64
N LEU A 122 -14.94 -43.50 3.17
CA LEU A 122 -16.18 -44.14 3.63
C LEU A 122 -16.12 -44.60 5.09
N ARG A 123 -15.00 -45.17 5.53
CA ARG A 123 -14.81 -45.53 6.95
C ARG A 123 -14.83 -44.28 7.83
N TYR A 124 -14.18 -43.19 7.39
CA TYR A 124 -14.10 -41.95 8.16
C TYR A 124 -15.38 -41.12 8.18
N ALA A 125 -16.11 -41.08 7.07
CA ALA A 125 -17.43 -40.46 7.00
C ALA A 125 -18.40 -41.10 8.00
N ARG A 126 -18.27 -42.42 8.22
CA ARG A 126 -19.03 -43.18 9.23
C ARG A 126 -18.48 -43.02 10.65
N GLU A 127 -17.16 -43.01 10.85
CA GLU A 127 -16.49 -42.91 12.16
C GLU A 127 -16.42 -41.46 12.68
N ARG A 128 -17.46 -40.64 12.44
CA ARG A 128 -17.48 -39.17 12.49
C ARG A 128 -17.16 -38.59 13.87
N ALA A 129 -15.87 -38.49 14.20
CA ALA A 129 -15.34 -37.63 15.27
C ALA A 129 -13.96 -37.13 14.84
N PRO A 130 -13.72 -35.81 14.75
CA PRO A 130 -12.38 -35.28 14.65
C PRO A 130 -11.84 -34.81 16.00
N TYR A 131 -12.72 -34.51 16.97
CA TYR A 131 -12.38 -34.42 18.39
C TYR A 131 -13.38 -35.21 19.24
N ASP A 132 -12.90 -35.97 20.21
CA ASP A 132 -13.78 -36.49 21.28
C ASP A 132 -14.23 -35.33 22.20
N LEU A 133 -15.21 -35.59 23.07
CA LEU A 133 -15.67 -34.58 24.06
C LEU A 133 -14.59 -34.18 25.09
N ASP A 134 -13.56 -35.01 25.22
CA ASP A 134 -12.35 -34.70 26.00
C ASP A 134 -11.34 -33.89 25.16
N GLY A 135 -11.71 -33.40 23.97
CA GLY A 135 -10.87 -32.53 23.15
C GLY A 135 -9.67 -33.22 22.50
N ARG A 136 -9.61 -34.55 22.42
CA ARG A 136 -8.53 -35.28 21.75
C ARG A 136 -8.78 -35.39 20.27
N VAL A 137 -7.74 -35.16 19.47
CA VAL A 137 -7.84 -35.34 18.01
C VAL A 137 -8.00 -36.82 17.68
N THR A 138 -9.15 -37.16 17.11
CA THR A 138 -9.45 -38.50 16.61
C THR A 138 -9.22 -38.59 15.09
N TYR A 139 -9.20 -37.45 14.40
CA TYR A 139 -8.93 -37.37 12.96
C TYR A 139 -8.18 -36.10 12.54
N TRP A 140 -7.21 -36.26 11.65
CA TRP A 140 -6.40 -35.20 11.07
C TRP A 140 -6.32 -35.42 9.55
N SER A 141 -6.76 -34.41 8.77
CA SER A 141 -6.85 -34.49 7.31
C SER A 141 -5.54 -34.05 6.64
N GLU A 142 -5.29 -34.50 5.41
CA GLU A 142 -4.14 -34.03 4.61
C GLU A 142 -4.20 -32.51 4.38
N GLY A 143 -5.40 -31.91 4.35
CA GLY A 143 -5.57 -30.45 4.31
C GLY A 143 -5.10 -29.76 5.59
N ALA A 144 -5.39 -30.34 6.76
CA ALA A 144 -4.90 -29.85 8.04
C ALA A 144 -3.37 -29.99 8.14
N GLU A 145 -2.80 -31.12 7.70
CA GLU A 145 -1.34 -31.32 7.63
C GLU A 145 -0.65 -30.27 6.75
N ARG A 146 -1.20 -29.98 5.57
CA ARG A 146 -0.63 -28.95 4.68
C ARG A 146 -0.73 -27.53 5.25
N MET A 147 -1.83 -27.23 5.95
CA MET A 147 -2.07 -25.89 6.50
C MET A 147 -1.23 -25.63 7.75
N THR A 148 -1.10 -26.61 8.64
CA THR A 148 -0.42 -26.42 9.92
C THR A 148 1.00 -26.97 9.96
N GLY A 149 1.38 -27.88 9.05
CA GLY A 149 2.68 -28.54 9.04
C GLY A 149 2.83 -29.71 10.01
N PHE A 150 1.81 -30.01 10.85
CA PHE A 150 1.84 -31.16 11.77
C PHE A 150 1.39 -32.45 11.09
N ASP A 151 2.17 -33.52 11.21
CA ASP A 151 1.82 -34.86 10.73
C ASP A 151 0.83 -35.55 11.68
N LYS A 152 -0.11 -36.33 11.14
CA LYS A 152 -1.08 -37.10 11.94
C LYS A 152 -0.46 -37.93 13.08
N SER A 153 0.76 -38.44 12.89
CA SER A 153 1.47 -39.22 13.91
C SER A 153 1.94 -38.40 15.12
N ASP A 154 2.18 -37.09 14.93
CA ASP A 154 2.54 -36.14 15.98
C ASP A 154 1.30 -35.65 16.74
N VAL A 155 0.13 -35.70 16.10
CA VAL A 155 -1.15 -35.15 16.58
C VAL A 155 -1.95 -36.17 17.42
N GLY A 156 -1.79 -37.48 17.15
CA GLY A 156 -2.67 -38.56 17.65
C GLY A 156 -2.69 -38.84 19.16
N ASN A 157 -2.05 -38.02 20.02
CA ASN A 157 -2.14 -38.13 21.48
C ASN A 157 -2.38 -36.79 22.20
N LEU A 158 -2.55 -35.70 21.45
CA LEU A 158 -2.64 -34.35 21.99
C LEU A 158 -4.11 -33.98 22.33
N HIS A 159 -4.29 -33.34 23.47
CA HIS A 159 -5.56 -32.78 23.94
C HIS A 159 -5.69 -31.35 23.41
N SER A 160 -6.91 -30.87 23.15
CA SER A 160 -7.18 -29.52 22.63
C SER A 160 -6.62 -28.42 23.53
N SER A 161 -6.45 -28.70 24.83
CA SER A 161 -5.80 -27.83 25.82
C SER A 161 -4.27 -27.96 25.90
N ASP A 162 -3.67 -29.01 25.34
CA ASP A 162 -2.23 -29.31 25.44
C ASP A 162 -1.42 -28.73 24.26
N GLY A 163 -1.98 -27.75 23.55
CA GLY A 163 -1.25 -26.97 22.56
C GLY A 163 -1.38 -27.45 21.13
N LEU A 164 -2.49 -28.11 20.76
CA LEU A 164 -2.76 -28.49 19.37
C LEU A 164 -2.96 -27.32 18.40
N TYR A 165 -2.89 -26.10 18.93
CA TYR A 165 -3.14 -24.91 18.16
C TYR A 165 -2.00 -23.91 18.16
N GLY A 166 -0.99 -24.01 19.02
CA GLY A 166 -0.17 -22.85 19.37
C GLY A 166 -1.05 -21.59 19.51
N VAL A 167 -2.27 -21.75 20.04
CA VAL A 167 -3.26 -20.68 20.05
C VAL A 167 -2.70 -19.65 21.02
N VAL A 168 -2.43 -18.48 20.46
CA VAL A 168 -1.86 -17.34 21.18
C VAL A 168 -2.82 -16.86 22.28
N ASP A 169 -4.09 -17.28 22.25
CA ASP A 169 -5.16 -16.87 23.18
C ASP A 169 -6.00 -18.06 23.72
N PRO A 170 -5.58 -18.68 24.86
CA PRO A 170 -6.29 -19.80 25.48
C PRO A 170 -7.71 -19.48 25.94
N ASP A 171 -8.00 -18.20 26.23
CA ASP A 171 -9.32 -17.78 26.72
C ASP A 171 -10.35 -17.81 25.58
N ALA A 172 -9.98 -17.32 24.40
CA ALA A 172 -10.82 -17.37 23.20
C ALA A 172 -11.18 -18.81 22.79
N LEU A 173 -10.25 -19.76 22.98
CA LEU A 173 -10.49 -21.17 22.70
C LEU A 173 -11.49 -21.79 23.69
N GLY A 174 -11.35 -21.46 24.98
CA GLY A 174 -12.26 -21.93 26.02
C GLY A 174 -13.69 -21.41 25.83
N GLU A 175 -13.83 -20.15 25.43
CA GLU A 175 -15.13 -19.56 25.05
C GLU A 175 -15.75 -20.30 23.86
N ALA A 176 -14.99 -20.50 22.78
CA ALA A 176 -15.46 -21.24 21.61
C ALA A 176 -15.91 -22.67 21.96
N TRP A 177 -15.17 -23.35 22.84
CA TRP A 177 -15.48 -24.72 23.27
C TRP A 177 -16.77 -24.79 24.10
N ASN A 178 -16.97 -23.86 25.03
CA ASN A 178 -18.20 -23.80 25.80
C ASN A 178 -19.40 -23.47 24.90
N THR A 179 -19.24 -22.51 23.97
CA THR A 179 -20.31 -22.15 23.04
C THR A 179 -20.72 -23.31 22.15
N VAL A 180 -19.78 -24.09 21.59
CA VAL A 180 -20.16 -25.23 20.73
C VAL A 180 -20.87 -26.34 21.53
N LEU A 181 -20.52 -26.54 22.80
CA LEU A 181 -21.19 -27.52 23.66
C LEU A 181 -22.59 -27.05 24.10
N GLU A 182 -22.79 -25.76 24.32
CA GLU A 182 -24.07 -25.18 24.74
C GLU A 182 -25.04 -24.94 23.58
N GLU A 183 -24.55 -24.40 22.47
CA GLU A 183 -25.35 -23.97 21.31
C GLU A 183 -25.31 -24.96 20.15
N GLY A 184 -24.41 -25.95 20.18
CA GLY A 184 -24.25 -26.95 19.13
C GLY A 184 -23.40 -26.50 17.93
N HIS A 185 -23.05 -25.22 17.84
CA HIS A 185 -22.18 -24.69 16.80
C HIS A 185 -21.36 -23.48 17.28
N TRP A 186 -20.22 -23.22 16.65
CA TRP A 186 -19.47 -21.98 16.83
C TRP A 186 -18.78 -21.58 15.53
N SER A 187 -18.61 -20.27 15.30
CA SER A 187 -17.86 -19.75 14.16
C SER A 187 -17.12 -18.47 14.55
N GLY A 188 -15.86 -18.35 14.18
CA GLY A 188 -15.04 -17.19 14.50
C GLY A 188 -13.68 -17.21 13.84
N GLU A 189 -12.85 -16.21 14.16
CA GLU A 189 -11.46 -16.17 13.75
C GLU A 189 -10.57 -16.51 14.95
N LEU A 190 -9.58 -17.38 14.73
CA LEU A 190 -8.61 -17.77 15.73
C LEU A 190 -7.20 -17.55 15.18
N LYS A 191 -6.27 -17.24 16.07
CA LYS A 191 -4.83 -17.23 15.77
C LYS A 191 -4.24 -18.57 16.15
N GLN A 192 -3.49 -19.18 15.26
CA GLN A 192 -2.81 -20.46 15.46
C GLN A 192 -1.34 -20.32 15.08
N GLU A 193 -0.51 -21.27 15.48
CA GLU A 193 0.87 -21.41 15.02
C GLU A 193 1.04 -22.70 14.21
N THR A 194 1.85 -22.64 13.16
CA THR A 194 2.26 -23.82 12.39
C THR A 194 3.33 -24.62 13.15
N ALA A 195 3.66 -25.82 12.67
CA ALA A 195 4.72 -26.66 13.20
C ALA A 195 6.10 -25.99 13.15
N ASP A 196 6.29 -25.07 12.20
CA ASP A 196 7.51 -24.26 12.06
C ASP A 196 7.49 -23.01 12.96
N GLY A 197 6.39 -22.75 13.67
CA GLY A 197 6.22 -21.61 14.59
C GLY A 197 5.65 -20.34 13.94
N ASP A 198 5.26 -20.39 12.66
CA ASP A 198 4.67 -19.24 11.97
C ASP A 198 3.24 -18.97 12.45
N PRO A 199 2.88 -17.72 12.80
CA PRO A 199 1.52 -17.37 13.17
C PRO A 199 0.61 -17.31 11.94
N ILE A 200 -0.50 -18.04 11.99
CA ILE A 200 -1.56 -18.03 10.99
C ILE A 200 -2.88 -17.54 11.60
N VAL A 201 -3.70 -16.89 10.78
CA VAL A 201 -5.08 -16.52 11.15
C VAL A 201 -6.01 -17.46 10.42
N VAL A 202 -6.77 -18.24 11.19
CA VAL A 202 -7.76 -19.16 10.63
C VAL A 202 -9.17 -18.64 10.89
N LYS A 203 -10.04 -18.82 9.91
CA LYS A 203 -11.48 -18.79 10.12
C LYS A 203 -11.92 -20.20 10.48
N SER A 204 -12.43 -20.36 11.70
CA SER A 204 -12.78 -21.66 12.27
C SER A 204 -14.30 -21.79 12.41
N ARG A 205 -14.82 -22.97 12.07
CA ARG A 205 -16.22 -23.35 12.26
C ARG A 205 -16.29 -24.69 12.98
N TRP A 206 -16.96 -24.71 14.12
CA TRP A 206 -17.09 -25.87 14.99
C TRP A 206 -18.54 -26.33 15.05
N THR A 207 -18.79 -27.63 15.05
CA THR A 207 -20.14 -28.20 15.09
C THR A 207 -20.16 -29.42 15.99
N LEU A 208 -21.11 -29.45 16.92
CA LEU A 208 -21.32 -30.58 17.81
C LEU A 208 -21.97 -31.72 17.03
N VAL A 209 -21.35 -32.90 17.10
CA VAL A 209 -21.85 -34.14 16.53
C VAL A 209 -22.40 -34.98 17.67
N SER A 210 -23.62 -35.49 17.48
CA SER A 210 -24.30 -36.35 18.44
C SER A 210 -24.40 -37.78 17.90
N ASP A 211 -24.44 -38.75 18.81
CA ASP A 211 -24.64 -40.15 18.51
C ASP A 211 -26.08 -40.46 18.06
N ASP A 212 -26.35 -41.72 17.69
CA ASP A 212 -27.68 -42.21 17.29
C ASP A 212 -28.76 -42.07 18.38
N ALA A 213 -28.37 -41.84 19.64
CA ALA A 213 -29.26 -41.61 20.77
C ALA A 213 -29.52 -40.11 21.03
N GLY A 214 -28.84 -39.22 20.30
CA GLY A 214 -28.93 -37.76 20.46
C GLY A 214 -28.06 -37.21 21.59
N GLU A 215 -27.13 -37.99 22.13
CA GLU A 215 -26.13 -37.52 23.10
C GLU A 215 -24.90 -36.96 22.36
N PRO A 216 -24.28 -35.87 22.85
CA PRO A 216 -23.07 -35.34 22.22
C PRO A 216 -21.95 -36.39 22.23
N GLU A 217 -21.30 -36.59 21.08
CA GLU A 217 -20.26 -37.60 20.87
C GLU A 217 -18.92 -36.96 20.51
N ALA A 218 -18.94 -35.91 19.68
CA ALA A 218 -17.73 -35.32 19.12
C ALA A 218 -17.92 -33.86 18.68
N VAL A 219 -16.83 -33.16 18.41
CA VAL A 219 -16.87 -31.81 17.82
C VAL A 219 -16.13 -31.82 16.48
N LEU A 220 -16.84 -31.44 15.40
CA LEU A 220 -16.28 -31.22 14.06
C LEU A 220 -15.68 -29.82 13.96
N VAL A 221 -14.38 -29.72 13.66
CA VAL A 221 -13.67 -28.44 13.46
C VAL A 221 -13.20 -28.33 12.01
N ILE A 222 -13.59 -27.24 11.36
CA ILE A 222 -13.14 -26.87 10.00
C ILE A 222 -12.40 -25.54 10.11
N ASN A 223 -11.18 -25.49 9.60
CA ASN A 223 -10.33 -24.30 9.61
C ASN A 223 -9.99 -23.90 8.17
N THR A 224 -10.09 -22.61 7.87
CA THR A 224 -9.63 -22.02 6.61
C THR A 224 -8.58 -20.97 6.92
N ASP A 225 -7.39 -21.09 6.36
CA ASP A 225 -6.37 -20.06 6.45
C ASP A 225 -6.82 -18.78 5.72
N ILE A 226 -6.87 -17.66 6.45
CA ILE A 226 -7.24 -16.34 5.92
C ILE A 226 -6.12 -15.31 6.10
N THR A 227 -4.89 -15.76 6.38
CA THR A 227 -3.73 -14.90 6.67
C THR A 227 -3.43 -13.96 5.52
N GLU A 228 -3.29 -14.49 4.30
CA GLU A 228 -3.03 -13.68 3.10
C GLU A 228 -4.17 -12.69 2.82
N ARG A 229 -5.43 -13.16 2.94
CA ARG A 229 -6.62 -12.31 2.75
C ARG A 229 -6.65 -11.14 3.72
N LYS A 230 -6.35 -11.37 5.00
CA LYS A 230 -6.28 -10.33 6.04
C LYS A 230 -5.17 -9.31 5.75
N ARG A 231 -3.98 -9.79 5.33
CA ARG A 231 -2.86 -8.91 4.94
C ARG A 231 -3.26 -7.99 3.79
N LEU A 232 -3.86 -8.54 2.74
CA LEU A 232 -4.33 -7.77 1.59
C LEU A 232 -5.43 -6.76 1.96
N GLU A 233 -6.38 -7.16 2.82
CA GLU A 233 -7.46 -6.28 3.29
C GLU A 233 -6.91 -5.09 4.11
N GLN A 234 -5.95 -5.35 5.00
CA GLN A 234 -5.28 -4.31 5.78
C GLN A 234 -4.45 -3.36 4.89
N GLN A 235 -3.74 -3.90 3.90
CA GLN A 235 -2.98 -3.11 2.93
C GLN A 235 -3.91 -2.22 2.09
N ALA A 236 -5.04 -2.76 1.63
CA ALA A 236 -6.04 -2.00 0.88
C ALA A 236 -6.65 -0.86 1.72
N LEU A 237 -7.02 -1.13 2.97
CA LEU A 237 -7.53 -0.12 3.91
C LEU A 237 -6.51 0.98 4.19
N ARG A 238 -5.22 0.62 4.36
CA ARG A 238 -4.13 1.60 4.52
C ARG A 238 -3.96 2.47 3.26
N SER A 239 -3.93 1.86 2.07
CA SER A 239 -3.81 2.58 0.80
C SER A 239 -4.98 3.54 0.56
N GLN A 240 -6.22 3.11 0.86
CA GLN A 240 -7.41 3.95 0.71
C GLN A 240 -7.39 5.17 1.65
N ARG A 241 -6.94 4.98 2.89
CA ARG A 241 -6.76 6.09 3.84
C ARG A 241 -5.71 7.07 3.33
N MET A 242 -4.59 6.57 2.83
CA MET A 242 -3.51 7.40 2.30
C MET A 242 -3.96 8.24 1.10
N GLU A 243 -4.68 7.64 0.15
CA GLU A 243 -5.24 8.34 -1.01
C GLU A 243 -6.22 9.45 -0.60
N SER A 244 -7.10 9.16 0.38
CA SER A 244 -8.09 10.10 0.88
C SER A 244 -7.44 11.30 1.60
N ILE A 245 -6.41 11.03 2.42
CA ILE A 245 -5.64 12.07 3.10
C ILE A 245 -4.84 12.89 2.08
N GLY A 246 -4.19 12.24 1.10
CA GLY A 246 -3.44 12.92 0.04
C GLY A 246 -4.28 13.94 -0.74
N ARG A 247 -5.52 13.58 -1.13
CA ARG A 247 -6.43 14.52 -1.81
C ARG A 247 -6.83 15.72 -0.94
N LEU A 248 -7.14 15.48 0.33
CA LEU A 248 -7.51 16.55 1.28
C LEU A 248 -6.34 17.49 1.56
N VAL A 249 -5.18 16.90 1.85
CA VAL A 249 -3.93 17.60 2.10
C VAL A 249 -3.50 18.42 0.87
N SER A 250 -3.82 17.92 -0.33
CA SER A 250 -3.58 18.65 -1.56
C SER A 250 -4.38 19.93 -1.72
N GLY A 251 -5.65 19.92 -1.34
CA GLY A 251 -6.47 21.14 -1.32
C GLY A 251 -6.00 22.13 -0.25
N ILE A 252 -5.70 21.63 0.95
CA ILE A 252 -5.25 22.49 2.07
C ILE A 252 -3.92 23.17 1.75
N ALA A 253 -2.96 22.43 1.20
CA ALA A 253 -1.65 22.97 0.85
C ALA A 253 -1.74 24.03 -0.27
N HIS A 254 -2.63 23.84 -1.24
CA HIS A 254 -2.92 24.85 -2.26
C HIS A 254 -3.44 26.15 -1.62
N ASP A 255 -4.43 26.05 -0.72
CA ASP A 255 -5.02 27.21 -0.06
C ASP A 255 -4.00 27.93 0.84
N LEU A 256 -3.12 27.18 1.52
CA LEU A 256 -2.02 27.76 2.30
C LEU A 256 -0.98 28.46 1.42
N GLY A 257 -0.61 27.87 0.28
CA GLY A 257 0.28 28.49 -0.69
C GLY A 257 -0.26 29.84 -1.17
N ASN A 258 -1.56 29.91 -1.46
CA ASN A 258 -2.23 31.16 -1.84
C ASN A 258 -2.22 32.22 -0.74
N LEU A 259 -2.15 31.84 0.54
CA LEU A 259 -2.00 32.79 1.64
C LEU A 259 -0.57 33.30 1.81
N ILE A 260 0.44 32.50 1.44
CA ILE A 260 1.85 32.82 1.68
C ILE A 260 2.41 33.74 0.59
N VAL A 261 2.06 33.53 -0.67
CA VAL A 261 2.54 34.36 -1.80
C VAL A 261 2.26 35.85 -1.58
N PRO A 262 1.05 36.28 -1.19
CA PRO A 262 0.76 37.66 -0.77
C PRO A 262 1.70 38.19 0.33
N ILE A 263 2.01 37.37 1.33
CA ILE A 263 2.86 37.79 2.46
C ILE A 263 4.29 38.03 1.96
N GLN A 264 4.82 37.11 1.13
CA GLN A 264 6.17 37.23 0.57
C GLN A 264 6.29 38.46 -0.33
N LEU A 265 5.39 38.61 -1.32
CA LEU A 265 5.41 39.76 -2.22
C LEU A 265 5.20 41.09 -1.47
N GLY A 266 4.30 41.12 -0.48
CA GLY A 266 4.07 42.30 0.35
C GLY A 266 5.31 42.73 1.13
N VAL A 267 6.12 41.78 1.62
CA VAL A 267 7.40 42.10 2.27
C VAL A 267 8.40 42.70 1.28
N SER A 268 8.52 42.13 0.07
CA SER A 268 9.38 42.68 -0.99
C SER A 268 8.99 44.13 -1.34
N VAL A 269 7.70 44.38 -1.55
CA VAL A 269 7.18 45.73 -1.85
C VAL A 269 7.47 46.71 -0.71
N LEU A 270 7.30 46.30 0.54
CA LEU A 270 7.58 47.15 1.69
C LEU A 270 9.08 47.44 1.82
N ARG A 271 9.95 46.44 1.61
CA ARG A 271 11.40 46.64 1.62
C ARG A 271 11.85 47.67 0.58
N GLU A 272 11.22 47.69 -0.57
CA GLU A 272 11.59 48.64 -1.60
C GLU A 272 11.12 50.07 -1.29
N ARG A 273 9.96 50.22 -0.64
CA ARG A 273 9.46 51.52 -0.19
C ARG A 273 10.25 52.08 1.00
N TYR A 274 10.86 51.23 1.82
CA TYR A 274 11.64 51.60 2.99
C TYR A 274 13.13 51.35 2.73
N SER A 275 13.88 52.41 2.39
CA SER A 275 15.35 52.29 2.26
C SER A 275 15.99 51.89 3.59
N GLU A 276 17.09 51.12 3.55
CA GLU A 276 17.85 50.70 4.75
C GLU A 276 18.25 51.88 5.66
N GLU A 277 18.28 53.11 5.13
CA GLU A 277 18.68 54.32 5.86
C GLU A 277 17.56 54.93 6.73
N ASP A 278 16.29 54.57 6.53
CA ASP A 278 15.16 55.30 7.14
C ASP A 278 14.58 54.65 8.42
N ASP A 279 14.62 53.32 8.61
CA ASP A 279 14.07 52.67 9.82
C ASP A 279 14.57 51.21 10.07
N GLU A 280 15.66 51.05 10.83
CA GLU A 280 16.21 49.74 11.27
C GLU A 280 15.19 48.83 11.99
N ARG A 281 14.10 49.40 12.54
CA ARG A 281 13.07 48.63 13.23
C ARG A 281 12.06 48.05 12.24
N ALA A 282 11.74 48.79 11.17
CA ALA A 282 10.93 48.29 10.07
C ALA A 282 11.66 47.13 9.37
N GLU A 283 12.94 47.31 9.05
CA GLU A 283 13.74 46.28 8.36
C GLU A 283 13.87 44.97 9.17
N ARG A 284 14.07 45.07 10.50
CA ARG A 284 14.03 43.88 11.38
C ARG A 284 12.67 43.19 11.41
N SER A 285 11.58 43.96 11.32
CA SER A 285 10.23 43.40 11.31
C SER A 285 9.92 42.72 9.98
N LEU A 286 10.35 43.31 8.86
CA LEU A 286 10.23 42.73 7.51
C LEU A 286 11.02 41.42 7.39
N ARG A 287 12.28 41.38 7.86
CA ARG A 287 13.06 40.12 7.95
C ARG A 287 12.37 39.02 8.75
N MET A 288 11.69 39.38 9.83
CA MET A 288 10.98 38.41 10.66
C MET A 288 9.75 37.84 9.95
N ILE A 289 9.01 38.68 9.22
CA ILE A 289 7.84 38.26 8.44
C ILE A 289 8.28 37.39 7.27
N GLU A 290 9.32 37.78 6.52
CA GLU A 290 9.92 37.00 5.44
C GLU A 290 10.33 35.61 5.91
N LYS A 291 11.16 35.53 6.97
CA LYS A 291 11.59 34.24 7.53
C LYS A 291 10.44 33.38 8.05
N SER A 292 9.32 33.99 8.44
CA SER A 292 8.11 33.25 8.84
C SER A 292 7.32 32.74 7.63
N ALA A 293 7.27 33.52 6.55
CA ALA A 293 6.65 33.13 5.29
C ALA A 293 7.45 32.02 4.61
N GLU A 294 8.78 32.11 4.54
CA GLU A 294 9.67 31.05 4.05
C GLU A 294 9.44 29.72 4.79
N ARG A 295 9.41 29.74 6.13
CA ARG A 295 9.09 28.54 6.92
C ARG A 295 7.69 27.99 6.63
N GLY A 296 6.73 28.88 6.36
CA GLY A 296 5.39 28.50 5.93
C GLY A 296 5.43 27.79 4.58
N SER A 297 6.20 28.32 3.63
CA SER A 297 6.42 27.73 2.30
C SER A 297 7.04 26.35 2.41
N ASP A 298 8.09 26.18 3.20
CA ASP A 298 8.74 24.89 3.46
C ASP A 298 7.74 23.87 4.02
N MET A 299 6.87 24.31 4.93
CA MET A 299 5.85 23.45 5.52
C MET A 299 4.81 23.02 4.48
N VAL A 300 4.35 23.96 3.64
CA VAL A 300 3.43 23.66 2.54
C VAL A 300 4.09 22.70 1.55
N GLU A 301 5.37 22.86 1.22
CA GLU A 301 6.10 21.98 0.30
C GLU A 301 6.25 20.54 0.85
N ARG A 302 6.54 20.39 2.15
CA ARG A 302 6.58 19.07 2.81
C ARG A 302 5.21 18.39 2.81
N VAL A 303 4.15 19.18 2.97
CA VAL A 303 2.76 18.70 2.91
C VAL A 303 2.36 18.38 1.46
N LEU A 304 2.85 19.16 0.48
CA LEU A 304 2.68 18.90 -0.94
C LEU A 304 3.36 17.59 -1.35
N SER A 305 4.63 17.39 -1.02
CA SER A 305 5.37 16.16 -1.33
C SER A 305 4.70 14.90 -0.76
N PHE A 306 4.17 14.97 0.47
CA PHE A 306 3.37 13.89 1.06
C PHE A 306 2.13 13.55 0.22
N ALA A 307 1.39 14.57 -0.23
CA ALA A 307 0.12 14.36 -0.94
C ALA A 307 0.26 14.04 -2.44
N ARG A 308 1.45 14.18 -3.05
CA ARG A 308 1.62 13.94 -4.50
C ARG A 308 1.46 12.46 -4.85
N GLY A 309 1.69 11.54 -3.91
CA GLY A 309 1.89 10.16 -4.32
C GLY A 309 3.07 10.06 -5.30
N VAL A 310 3.44 8.86 -5.67
CA VAL A 310 4.81 8.56 -6.10
C VAL A 310 4.90 8.40 -7.62
N ASP A 311 4.46 9.43 -8.34
CA ASP A 311 4.69 9.53 -9.78
C ASP A 311 6.02 10.26 -10.04
N GLY A 312 7.13 9.67 -9.57
CA GLY A 312 8.49 10.08 -9.93
C GLY A 312 8.98 9.32 -11.17
N GLU A 313 9.83 9.93 -12.00
CA GLU A 313 10.42 9.22 -13.14
C GLU A 313 11.41 8.16 -12.65
N ARG A 314 11.18 6.87 -12.97
CA ARG A 314 12.06 5.77 -12.57
C ARG A 314 13.33 5.71 -13.44
N ARG A 315 14.39 6.38 -12.99
CA ARG A 315 15.73 6.36 -13.61
C ARG A 315 16.72 5.56 -12.77
N PRO A 316 17.82 5.03 -13.34
CA PRO A 316 18.90 4.46 -12.53
C PRO A 316 19.42 5.51 -11.53
N LEU A 317 19.53 5.12 -10.26
CA LEU A 317 19.94 6.00 -9.17
C LEU A 317 21.45 5.93 -8.93
N ASP A 318 22.07 7.10 -8.77
CA ASP A 318 23.43 7.24 -8.26
C ASP A 318 23.40 7.38 -6.73
N LEU A 319 23.43 6.26 -6.02
CA LEU A 319 23.37 6.24 -4.56
C LEU A 319 24.58 6.94 -3.90
N ALA A 320 25.73 6.95 -4.58
CA ALA A 320 26.92 7.64 -4.07
C ALA A 320 26.74 9.15 -4.14
N GLY A 321 26.33 9.68 -5.30
CA GLY A 321 26.03 11.11 -5.46
C GLY A 321 24.94 11.61 -4.51
N ILE A 322 23.86 10.82 -4.33
CA ILE A 322 22.79 11.18 -3.38
C ILE A 322 23.31 11.20 -1.93
N ALA A 323 24.17 10.25 -1.55
CA ALA A 323 24.75 10.25 -0.21
C ALA A 323 25.69 11.44 0.04
N GLU A 324 26.48 11.83 -0.96
CA GLU A 324 27.33 13.04 -0.91
C GLU A 324 26.49 14.32 -0.71
N GLU A 325 25.37 14.45 -1.43
CA GLU A 325 24.47 15.60 -1.25
C GLU A 325 23.83 15.64 0.16
N VAL A 326 23.47 14.48 0.71
CA VAL A 326 22.93 14.38 2.07
C VAL A 326 24.01 14.70 3.10
N GLU A 327 25.23 14.22 2.90
CA GLU A 327 26.39 14.54 3.76
C GLU A 327 26.62 16.05 3.82
N GLN A 328 26.64 16.73 2.66
CA GLN A 328 26.79 18.18 2.60
C GLN A 328 25.68 18.91 3.37
N LEU A 329 24.42 18.50 3.18
CA LEU A 329 23.29 19.11 3.88
C LEU A 329 23.38 18.92 5.40
N VAL A 330 23.80 17.75 5.86
CA VAL A 330 23.99 17.44 7.27
C VAL A 330 25.12 18.29 7.86
N GLU A 331 26.27 18.38 7.18
CA GLU A 331 27.40 19.21 7.63
C GLU A 331 27.03 20.70 7.75
N GLU A 332 26.19 21.22 6.86
CA GLU A 332 25.77 22.63 6.87
C GLU A 332 24.68 22.94 7.92
N SER A 333 23.85 21.96 8.29
CA SER A 333 22.64 22.20 9.09
C SER A 333 22.64 21.59 10.49
N PHE A 334 23.50 20.61 10.79
CA PHE A 334 23.49 19.90 12.08
C PHE A 334 24.53 20.50 13.05
N PRO A 335 24.32 20.37 14.37
CA PRO A 335 25.33 20.75 15.36
C PRO A 335 26.65 19.99 15.15
N SER A 336 27.78 20.65 15.43
CA SER A 336 29.13 20.05 15.29
C SER A 336 29.40 18.84 16.18
N ASP A 337 28.52 18.57 17.15
CA ASP A 337 28.61 17.45 18.08
C ASP A 337 27.97 16.16 17.51
N ILE A 338 27.37 16.23 16.31
CA ILE A 338 26.90 15.05 15.57
C ILE A 338 27.95 14.68 14.52
N VAL A 339 28.46 13.46 14.60
CA VAL A 339 29.39 12.89 13.62
C VAL A 339 28.59 12.10 12.60
N PHE A 340 28.60 12.56 11.35
CA PHE A 340 27.99 11.85 10.23
C PHE A 340 29.03 10.98 9.52
N GLU A 341 28.69 9.71 9.28
CA GLU A 341 29.54 8.75 8.57
C GLU A 341 28.76 8.09 7.43
N VAL A 342 29.38 7.98 6.26
CA VAL A 342 28.81 7.33 5.07
C VAL A 342 29.62 6.08 4.74
N ASP A 343 28.96 4.92 4.73
CA ASP A 343 29.56 3.61 4.42
C ASP A 343 28.75 2.88 3.33
N LEU A 344 29.10 3.14 2.07
CA LEU A 344 28.49 2.48 0.91
C LEU A 344 29.37 1.34 0.40
N ALA A 345 28.78 0.17 0.13
CA ALA A 345 29.49 -0.91 -0.54
C ALA A 345 29.86 -0.51 -1.97
N ALA A 346 31.04 -0.94 -2.44
CA ALA A 346 31.56 -0.59 -3.77
C ALA A 346 30.81 -1.29 -4.92
N ASP A 347 30.10 -2.38 -4.64
CA ASP A 347 29.46 -3.29 -5.59
C ASP A 347 27.94 -3.39 -5.38
N LEU A 348 27.27 -2.24 -5.23
CA LEU A 348 25.82 -2.20 -5.11
C LEU A 348 25.15 -2.47 -6.47
N PRO A 349 24.13 -3.36 -6.53
CA PRO A 349 23.33 -3.53 -7.74
C PRO A 349 22.54 -2.25 -8.05
N PRO A 350 22.23 -1.98 -9.33
CA PRO A 350 21.56 -0.76 -9.72
C PRO A 350 20.14 -0.70 -9.15
N VAL A 351 19.78 0.44 -8.58
CA VAL A 351 18.41 0.72 -8.12
C VAL A 351 17.76 1.69 -9.09
N ARG A 352 16.46 1.53 -9.35
CA ARG A 352 15.69 2.47 -10.19
C ARG A 352 14.68 3.23 -9.35
N GLY A 353 14.60 4.53 -9.56
CA GLY A 353 13.72 5.41 -8.79
C GLY A 353 13.88 6.87 -9.16
N ASP A 354 13.32 7.71 -8.31
CA ASP A 354 13.44 9.16 -8.37
C ASP A 354 14.51 9.61 -7.34
N ALA A 355 15.55 10.28 -7.82
CA ALA A 355 16.69 10.69 -6.98
C ALA A 355 16.28 11.70 -5.91
N THR A 356 15.41 12.65 -6.25
CA THR A 356 14.92 13.68 -5.32
C THR A 356 14.06 13.05 -4.23
N GLN A 357 13.22 12.06 -4.57
CA GLN A 357 12.44 11.34 -3.58
C GLN A 357 13.31 10.50 -2.64
N LEU A 358 14.35 9.83 -3.16
CA LEU A 358 15.27 9.08 -2.31
C LEU A 358 16.09 10.00 -1.40
N GLN A 359 16.58 11.13 -1.92
CA GLN A 359 17.22 12.16 -1.12
C GLN A 359 16.29 12.64 0.00
N GLN A 360 15.01 12.89 -0.30
CA GLN A 360 14.01 13.28 0.69
C GLN A 360 13.83 12.22 1.79
N VAL A 361 13.87 10.93 1.44
CA VAL A 361 13.85 9.84 2.43
C VAL A 361 15.03 9.96 3.39
N LEU A 362 16.25 10.07 2.84
CA LEU A 362 17.47 10.12 3.65
C LEU A 362 17.52 11.38 4.52
N VAL A 363 17.15 12.55 3.98
CA VAL A 363 17.09 13.80 4.76
C VAL A 363 16.08 13.70 5.90
N ASN A 364 14.89 13.16 5.67
CA ASN A 364 13.89 13.00 6.73
C ASN A 364 14.38 12.07 7.84
N LEU A 365 15.03 10.96 7.49
CA LEU A 365 15.61 10.05 8.48
C LEU A 365 16.76 10.72 9.25
N SER A 366 17.66 11.43 8.58
CA SER A 366 18.75 12.18 9.22
C SER A 366 18.24 13.27 10.17
N VAL A 367 17.19 14.00 9.79
CA VAL A 367 16.58 15.03 10.66
C VAL A 367 15.94 14.40 11.90
N ASN A 368 15.27 13.26 11.74
CA ASN A 368 14.71 12.52 12.88
C ASN A 368 15.82 12.03 13.82
N ALA A 369 16.91 11.51 13.27
CA ALA A 369 18.10 11.09 14.02
C ALA A 369 18.72 12.26 14.81
N ARG A 370 18.89 13.42 14.18
CA ARG A 370 19.36 14.66 14.83
C ARG A 370 18.51 15.01 16.03
N ASP A 371 17.20 15.06 15.84
CA ASP A 371 16.28 15.44 16.91
C ASP A 371 16.26 14.40 18.04
N ALA A 372 16.50 13.12 17.73
CA ALA A 372 16.60 12.05 18.72
C ALA A 372 17.89 12.13 19.56
N MET A 373 18.99 12.68 19.00
CA MET A 373 20.26 12.89 19.69
C MET A 373 20.29 14.19 20.52
N GLY A 374 19.50 15.20 20.14
CA GLY A 374 19.33 16.42 20.95
C GLY A 374 20.64 17.21 21.16
N GLU A 375 20.81 17.78 22.35
CA GLU A 375 22.01 18.58 22.70
C GLU A 375 23.24 17.71 23.01
N ASP A 376 23.06 16.42 23.30
CA ASP A 376 24.15 15.51 23.69
C ASP A 376 25.03 15.10 22.50
N GLY A 377 24.57 15.36 21.27
CA GLY A 377 25.24 14.95 20.04
C GLY A 377 25.24 13.43 19.87
N GLY A 378 26.04 12.91 18.94
CA GLY A 378 26.11 11.47 18.72
C GLY A 378 26.65 11.08 17.36
N HIS A 379 26.42 9.82 17.00
CA HIS A 379 26.84 9.26 15.72
C HIS A 379 25.62 8.97 14.85
N LEU A 380 25.68 9.43 13.61
CA LEU A 380 24.71 9.13 12.56
C LEU A 380 25.43 8.43 11.41
N LEU A 381 25.04 7.20 11.12
CA LEU A 381 25.64 6.35 10.09
C LEU A 381 24.63 6.12 8.95
N LEU A 382 25.02 6.47 7.73
CA LEU A 382 24.34 6.08 6.50
C LEU A 382 25.10 4.93 5.85
N SER A 383 24.50 3.74 5.75
CA SER A 383 25.14 2.59 5.11
C SER A 383 24.29 1.96 4.01
N ALA A 384 24.95 1.40 3.00
CA ALA A 384 24.29 0.70 1.90
C ALA A 384 24.94 -0.65 1.62
N ARG A 385 24.15 -1.72 1.53
CA ARG A 385 24.60 -3.10 1.26
C ARG A 385 23.64 -3.83 0.32
N ALA A 386 24.17 -4.70 -0.53
CA ALA A 386 23.36 -5.65 -1.28
C ALA A 386 22.88 -6.78 -0.33
N VAL A 387 21.57 -7.06 -0.35
CA VAL A 387 20.95 -8.11 0.49
C VAL A 387 20.02 -8.93 -0.40
N ARG A 388 20.09 -10.26 -0.26
CA ARG A 388 19.13 -11.16 -0.89
C ARG A 388 18.16 -11.66 0.17
N LEU A 389 16.88 -11.35 -0.02
CA LEU A 389 15.82 -11.82 0.88
C LEU A 389 15.40 -13.23 0.46
N THR A 390 15.43 -14.15 1.40
CA THR A 390 14.89 -15.50 1.22
C THR A 390 13.36 -15.51 1.43
N ASP A 391 12.70 -16.60 1.04
CA ASP A 391 11.27 -16.80 1.32
C ASP A 391 10.95 -16.76 2.83
N GLU A 392 11.90 -17.14 3.68
CA GLU A 392 11.78 -17.13 5.15
C GLU A 392 11.88 -15.69 5.70
N ASP A 393 12.84 -14.89 5.20
CA ASP A 393 13.01 -13.48 5.57
C ASP A 393 11.81 -12.61 5.14
N ALA A 394 11.23 -12.93 3.99
CA ALA A 394 10.05 -12.27 3.44
C ALA A 394 8.79 -12.48 4.29
N ARG A 395 8.64 -13.67 4.91
CA ARG A 395 7.48 -14.05 5.73
C ARG A 395 7.46 -13.41 7.11
N LEU A 396 8.63 -13.16 7.68
CA LEU A 396 8.81 -12.59 9.02
C LEU A 396 8.56 -11.07 9.06
N ARG A 397 8.42 -10.40 7.91
CA ARG A 397 8.23 -8.94 7.85
C ARG A 397 6.77 -8.56 7.56
N PRO A 398 6.20 -7.57 8.27
CA PRO A 398 4.77 -7.28 8.27
C PRO A 398 4.21 -6.72 6.95
N ASP A 399 5.06 -6.25 6.02
CA ASP A 399 4.63 -5.48 4.84
C ASP A 399 4.66 -6.25 3.50
N GLY A 400 4.78 -7.57 3.51
CA GLY A 400 4.68 -8.38 2.28
C GLY A 400 5.89 -8.22 1.34
N ALA A 401 7.09 -8.21 1.92
CA ALA A 401 8.34 -8.21 1.16
C ALA A 401 8.38 -9.42 0.19
N ALA A 402 8.72 -9.19 -1.07
CA ALA A 402 8.92 -10.29 -2.01
C ALA A 402 10.34 -10.87 -1.83
N PRO A 403 10.53 -12.18 -1.96
CA PRO A 403 11.87 -12.76 -2.06
C PRO A 403 12.59 -12.19 -3.29
N GLY A 404 13.87 -11.84 -3.17
CA GLY A 404 14.59 -11.22 -4.27
C GLY A 404 15.89 -10.53 -3.87
N ASP A 405 16.53 -9.91 -4.85
CA ASP A 405 17.74 -9.10 -4.66
C ASP A 405 17.34 -7.64 -4.36
N TYR A 406 17.84 -7.12 -3.25
CA TYR A 406 17.54 -5.78 -2.74
C TYR A 406 18.84 -5.02 -2.44
N VAL A 407 18.76 -3.69 -2.51
CA VAL A 407 19.70 -2.80 -1.83
C VAL A 407 19.08 -2.38 -0.51
N ARG A 408 19.79 -2.67 0.58
CA ARG A 408 19.44 -2.22 1.92
C ARG A 408 20.22 -0.96 2.26
N LEU A 409 19.50 0.12 2.52
CA LEU A 409 20.01 1.38 3.09
C LEU A 409 19.67 1.39 4.59
N CYS A 410 20.64 1.51 5.49
CA CYS A 410 20.37 1.77 6.92
C CYS A 410 20.80 3.19 7.28
N VAL A 411 19.92 3.88 8.00
CA VAL A 411 20.22 5.13 8.70
C VAL A 411 20.16 4.84 10.19
N GLU A 412 21.32 4.82 10.84
CA GLU A 412 21.49 4.47 12.25
C GLU A 412 21.91 5.69 13.08
N ASP A 413 21.18 5.95 14.17
CA ASP A 413 21.48 7.00 15.14
C ASP A 413 21.72 6.43 16.53
N THR A 414 22.53 7.13 17.32
CA THR A 414 22.77 6.83 18.74
C THR A 414 21.91 7.68 19.68
N GLY A 415 20.70 8.04 19.24
CA GLY A 415 19.78 8.91 19.97
C GLY A 415 19.00 8.19 21.07
N THR A 416 17.92 8.84 21.51
CA THR A 416 17.07 8.37 22.63
C THR A 416 16.29 7.08 22.36
N GLY A 417 16.15 6.65 21.10
CA GLY A 417 15.40 5.46 20.71
C GLY A 417 13.88 5.60 20.84
N ILE A 418 13.16 4.59 20.36
CA ILE A 418 11.70 4.56 20.23
C ILE A 418 11.14 3.39 21.09
N PRO A 419 10.15 3.64 21.96
CA PRO A 419 9.46 2.59 22.71
C PRO A 419 8.76 1.57 21.81
N ALA A 420 8.77 0.29 22.21
CA ALA A 420 8.20 -0.81 21.43
C ALA A 420 6.70 -0.66 21.13
N ASP A 421 5.93 -0.02 22.01
CA ASP A 421 4.49 0.26 21.84
C ASP A 421 4.20 1.38 20.84
N ALA A 422 5.22 2.16 20.46
CA ALA A 422 5.13 3.22 19.47
C ALA A 422 5.59 2.78 18.06
N LEU A 423 6.41 1.71 17.94
CA LEU A 423 6.98 1.25 16.66
C LEU A 423 5.92 0.94 15.59
N ASP A 424 4.77 0.38 15.98
CA ASP A 424 3.69 0.10 15.03
C ASP A 424 2.98 1.37 14.51
N LYS A 425 3.18 2.50 15.20
CA LYS A 425 2.48 3.77 14.94
C LYS A 425 3.37 4.87 14.36
N VAL A 426 4.70 4.70 14.36
CA VAL A 426 5.62 5.76 13.91
C VAL A 426 5.43 6.17 12.44
N PHE A 427 4.86 5.29 11.62
CA PHE A 427 4.54 5.57 10.23
C PHE A 427 3.13 6.14 10.02
N GLU A 428 2.32 6.26 11.08
CA GLU A 428 0.99 6.89 10.99
C GLU A 428 1.13 8.41 10.80
N PRO A 429 0.39 9.01 9.84
CA PRO A 429 0.41 10.46 9.64
C PRO A 429 0.02 11.22 10.91
N PHE A 430 0.74 12.31 11.20
CA PHE A 430 0.56 13.17 12.38
C PHE A 430 0.90 12.50 13.72
N PHE A 431 1.38 11.26 13.72
CA PHE A 431 1.92 10.64 14.92
C PHE A 431 3.27 11.27 15.25
N SER A 432 3.39 11.77 16.48
CA SER A 432 4.63 12.35 17.00
C SER A 432 4.73 12.04 18.49
N THR A 433 5.93 11.69 18.94
CA THR A 433 6.27 11.57 20.36
C THR A 433 6.78 12.89 20.96
N LYS A 434 6.92 13.94 20.13
CA LYS A 434 7.40 15.28 20.51
C LYS A 434 6.23 16.21 20.87
N ASP A 435 6.52 17.29 21.62
CA ASP A 435 5.55 18.34 21.95
C ASP A 435 4.93 18.97 20.70
N ALA A 436 3.69 19.47 20.81
CA ALA A 436 2.85 19.88 19.68
C ALA A 436 3.44 20.99 18.76
N ASP A 437 4.46 21.70 19.22
CA ASP A 437 5.14 22.77 18.46
C ASP A 437 6.41 22.30 17.72
N ASP A 438 6.94 21.09 18.00
CA ASP A 438 8.27 20.64 17.53
C ASP A 438 8.24 19.47 16.53
N GLY A 439 7.07 18.89 16.21
CA GLY A 439 6.97 17.77 15.27
C GLY A 439 5.66 17.73 14.50
N THR A 440 5.73 17.85 13.17
CA THR A 440 4.56 17.75 12.29
C THR A 440 3.99 16.33 12.18
N GLY A 441 4.77 15.31 12.59
CA GLY A 441 4.38 13.90 12.49
C GLY A 441 4.22 13.39 11.06
N LEU A 442 4.72 14.13 10.06
CA LEU A 442 4.58 13.77 8.64
C LEU A 442 5.85 13.10 8.07
N GLY A 443 7.03 13.34 8.65
CA GLY A 443 8.31 12.90 8.07
C GLY A 443 8.38 11.40 7.80
N LEU A 444 8.13 10.55 8.80
CA LEU A 444 8.19 9.09 8.66
C LEU A 444 7.07 8.53 7.77
N SER A 445 5.89 9.16 7.76
CA SER A 445 4.79 8.77 6.86
C SER A 445 5.12 9.08 5.39
N THR A 446 5.87 10.17 5.13
CA THR A 446 6.41 10.48 3.79
C THR A 446 7.48 9.48 3.39
N VAL A 447 8.39 9.13 4.30
CA VAL A 447 9.41 8.10 4.06
C VAL A 447 8.76 6.79 3.65
N TYR A 448 7.79 6.31 4.43
CA TYR A 448 7.05 5.08 4.15
C TYR A 448 6.44 5.09 2.74
N SER A 449 5.76 6.20 2.40
CA SER A 449 5.06 6.33 1.11
C SER A 449 6.00 6.31 -0.09
N ILE A 450 7.13 7.01 0.01
CA ILE A 450 8.16 7.03 -1.04
C ILE A 450 8.74 5.64 -1.26
N VAL A 451 9.10 4.95 -0.16
CA VAL A 451 9.73 3.63 -0.21
C VAL A 451 8.79 2.59 -0.83
N VAL A 452 7.53 2.55 -0.38
CA VAL A 452 6.52 1.62 -0.90
C VAL A 452 6.35 1.77 -2.40
N ALA A 453 6.31 3.00 -2.90
CA ALA A 453 6.05 3.20 -4.31
C ALA A 453 7.30 3.19 -5.20
N HIS A 454 8.49 3.10 -4.61
CA HIS A 454 9.67 2.56 -5.27
C HIS A 454 9.62 1.01 -5.40
N GLY A 455 8.58 0.36 -4.88
CA GLY A 455 8.47 -1.10 -4.81
C GLY A 455 9.31 -1.68 -3.67
N GLY A 456 9.72 -0.84 -2.72
CA GLY A 456 10.49 -1.21 -1.55
C GLY A 456 9.64 -1.34 -0.30
N PHE A 457 10.29 -1.62 0.82
CA PHE A 457 9.68 -1.60 2.15
C PHE A 457 10.68 -1.05 3.17
N ILE A 458 10.19 -0.64 4.34
CA ILE A 458 10.99 -0.09 5.43
C ILE A 458 10.80 -0.91 6.69
N ASP A 459 11.87 -1.11 7.44
CA ASP A 459 11.87 -1.75 8.75
C ASP A 459 12.55 -0.82 9.77
N VAL A 460 12.24 -1.01 11.04
CA VAL A 460 12.79 -0.18 12.11
C VAL A 460 13.19 -1.03 13.31
N GLN A 461 14.45 -0.85 13.74
CA GLN A 461 15.00 -1.46 14.93
C GLN A 461 15.37 -0.35 15.89
N SER A 462 14.79 -0.34 17.08
CA SER A 462 15.05 0.71 18.06
C SER A 462 15.04 0.17 19.48
N THR A 463 15.99 0.63 20.28
CA THR A 463 16.07 0.35 21.71
C THR A 463 16.18 1.67 22.46
N VAL A 464 15.27 1.90 23.41
CA VAL A 464 15.25 3.12 24.22
C VAL A 464 16.60 3.31 24.94
N GLY A 465 17.26 4.43 24.65
CA GLY A 465 18.56 4.81 25.20
C GLY A 465 19.79 4.26 24.49
N GLU A 466 19.63 3.44 23.44
CA GLU A 466 20.74 2.95 22.61
C GLU A 466 20.74 3.55 21.20
N GLY A 467 19.55 3.86 20.65
CA GLY A 467 19.42 4.46 19.32
C GLY A 467 18.36 3.81 18.45
N THR A 468 18.36 4.17 17.17
CA THR A 468 17.44 3.65 16.15
C THR A 468 18.17 3.39 14.83
N CYS A 469 17.96 2.24 14.18
CA CYS A 469 18.26 2.05 12.75
C CYS A 469 16.94 1.88 11.98
N PHE A 470 16.79 2.72 10.96
CA PHE A 470 15.78 2.55 9.92
C PHE A 470 16.43 1.83 8.73
N GLU A 471 15.90 0.67 8.35
CA GLU A 471 16.33 -0.11 7.20
C GLU A 471 15.37 0.05 6.02
N VAL A 472 15.80 0.71 4.95
CA VAL A 472 15.05 0.86 3.70
C VAL A 472 15.53 -0.17 2.68
N PHE A 473 14.62 -0.96 2.13
CA PHE A 473 14.89 -1.99 1.13
C PHE A 473 14.33 -1.57 -0.21
N LEU A 474 15.21 -1.45 -1.21
CA LEU A 474 14.83 -1.11 -2.60
C LEU A 474 15.15 -2.29 -3.53
N PRO A 475 14.23 -2.68 -4.43
CA PRO A 475 14.47 -3.79 -5.33
C PRO A 475 15.63 -3.47 -6.30
N ALA A 476 16.53 -4.43 -6.49
CA ALA A 476 17.58 -4.33 -7.49
C ALA A 476 16.96 -4.39 -8.91
N GLY A 477 17.32 -3.46 -9.78
CA GLY A 477 16.91 -3.46 -11.18
C GLY A 477 17.75 -4.41 -12.02
N GLU A 478 17.18 -4.98 -13.08
CA GLU A 478 17.93 -5.70 -14.12
C GLU A 478 18.78 -4.70 -14.94
N GLU A 479 20.08 -4.96 -15.09
CA GLU A 479 20.92 -4.27 -16.07
C GLU A 479 20.42 -4.58 -17.48
N GLU A 480 19.73 -3.66 -18.15
CA GLU A 480 19.69 -3.71 -19.61
C GLU A 480 21.10 -3.44 -20.13
N GLU A 481 21.70 -4.46 -20.75
CA GLU A 481 22.93 -4.35 -21.52
C GLU A 481 22.90 -3.06 -22.36
N LYS A 482 23.91 -2.20 -22.15
CA LYS A 482 24.21 -1.04 -22.98
C LYS A 482 24.21 -1.45 -24.46
N LYS A 483 23.09 -1.27 -25.14
CA LYS A 483 23.04 -1.21 -26.59
C LYS A 483 23.51 0.18 -27.01
N ASP A 484 24.62 0.16 -27.75
CA ASP A 484 25.24 1.29 -28.42
C ASP A 484 24.22 2.31 -28.94
N ALA A 485 24.23 3.50 -28.35
CA ALA A 485 23.75 4.72 -28.97
C ALA A 485 24.85 5.77 -28.90
N LEU A 486 25.15 6.31 -30.09
CA LEU A 486 26.22 7.23 -30.45
C LEU A 486 26.27 8.52 -29.61
N PRO A 487 27.44 9.23 -29.60
CA PRO A 487 27.62 10.44 -28.83
C PRO A 487 26.90 11.62 -29.47
N GLY A 488 26.05 12.33 -28.71
CA GLY A 488 25.52 13.62 -29.13
C GLY A 488 24.28 14.03 -28.36
N GLY A 489 24.43 15.06 -27.52
CA GLY A 489 23.33 15.83 -26.95
C GLY A 489 23.44 16.02 -25.44
N GLU A 490 24.37 16.86 -25.01
CA GLU A 490 24.29 17.54 -23.70
C GLU A 490 22.94 18.30 -23.67
N GLY A 491 21.95 17.71 -23.01
CA GLY A 491 20.80 18.46 -22.52
C GLY A 491 21.30 19.34 -21.36
N PRO A 492 21.04 20.65 -21.37
CA PRO A 492 21.61 21.52 -20.36
C PRO A 492 20.96 21.25 -19.01
N SER A 493 21.78 20.89 -18.03
CA SER A 493 21.53 21.13 -16.62
C SER A 493 21.27 22.63 -16.40
N PRO A 494 20.36 23.05 -15.50
CA PRO A 494 20.25 24.46 -15.13
C PRO A 494 21.43 24.83 -14.23
N GLU A 495 22.60 24.97 -14.83
CA GLU A 495 23.70 25.72 -14.22
C GLU A 495 23.24 27.18 -14.12
N ARG A 496 23.18 27.73 -12.91
CA ARG A 496 22.98 29.16 -12.62
C ARG A 496 23.96 30.00 -13.45
N ARG A 497 23.53 30.43 -14.64
CA ARG A 497 24.32 31.30 -15.52
C ARG A 497 24.18 32.73 -15.06
N SER A 498 25.12 33.13 -14.21
CA SER A 498 25.39 34.54 -13.94
C SER A 498 25.91 35.21 -15.22
N ARG A 499 25.01 35.80 -16.01
CA ARG A 499 25.40 36.73 -17.09
C ARG A 499 25.72 38.10 -16.48
N PRO A 500 26.82 38.76 -16.89
CA PRO A 500 27.06 40.15 -16.54
C PRO A 500 26.03 41.04 -17.24
N ARG A 501 25.33 41.89 -16.49
CA ARG A 501 24.41 42.90 -16.99
C ARG A 501 25.16 43.93 -17.86
N GLU A 502 24.71 44.12 -19.10
CA GLU A 502 24.80 45.43 -19.76
C GLU A 502 23.61 46.26 -19.28
N GLU A 503 23.89 47.31 -18.53
CA GLU A 503 22.95 48.39 -18.27
C GLU A 503 22.60 49.05 -19.60
N GLU A 504 21.39 48.85 -20.15
CA GLU A 504 20.62 49.85 -20.91
C GLU A 504 19.33 49.25 -21.53
N LYS A 505 18.19 49.57 -20.91
CA LYS A 505 16.87 49.98 -21.47
C LYS A 505 15.72 49.46 -20.60
N GLY A 506 15.40 50.21 -19.54
CA GLY A 506 14.15 50.03 -18.80
C GLY A 506 12.96 50.57 -19.60
N GLY A 507 11.84 49.84 -19.56
CA GLY A 507 10.50 50.36 -19.84
C GLY A 507 9.83 49.98 -21.17
N GLU A 508 10.37 49.06 -21.98
CA GLU A 508 9.71 48.66 -23.26
C GLU A 508 8.92 47.33 -23.17
N THR A 509 9.29 46.40 -22.28
CA THR A 509 8.68 45.07 -22.22
C THR A 509 7.40 45.03 -21.38
N THR A 510 6.26 44.80 -22.04
CA THR A 510 4.94 44.76 -21.39
C THR A 510 4.56 43.35 -20.96
N VAL A 511 4.27 43.14 -19.68
CA VAL A 511 3.89 41.85 -19.10
C VAL A 511 2.44 41.91 -18.61
N LEU A 512 1.58 41.00 -19.09
CA LEU A 512 0.18 40.92 -18.67
C LEU A 512 0.03 39.91 -17.52
N VAL A 513 -0.44 40.37 -16.36
CA VAL A 513 -0.73 39.54 -15.19
C VAL A 513 -2.24 39.30 -15.08
N VAL A 514 -2.63 38.04 -15.03
CA VAL A 514 -4.02 37.60 -14.86
C VAL A 514 -4.13 36.81 -13.57
N ASP A 515 -4.90 37.35 -12.62
CA ASP A 515 -5.14 36.71 -11.31
C ASP A 515 -6.45 37.27 -10.75
N ASP A 516 -7.32 36.48 -10.13
CA ASP A 516 -8.60 36.95 -9.60
C ASP A 516 -8.43 37.72 -8.27
N GLU A 517 -7.33 37.49 -7.55
CA GLU A 517 -7.00 38.16 -6.30
C GLU A 517 -6.37 39.55 -6.53
N ALA A 518 -7.07 40.59 -6.07
CA ALA A 518 -6.64 41.98 -6.24
C ALA A 518 -5.26 42.27 -5.61
N PHE A 519 -4.94 41.64 -4.49
CA PHE A 519 -3.69 41.83 -3.79
C PHE A 519 -2.50 41.22 -4.55
N ILE A 520 -2.68 40.03 -5.15
CA ILE A 520 -1.65 39.39 -5.97
C ILE A 520 -1.37 40.26 -7.20
N ARG A 521 -2.41 40.80 -7.85
CA ARG A 521 -2.25 41.74 -8.97
C ARG A 521 -1.48 43.00 -8.59
N GLU A 522 -1.85 43.68 -7.50
CA GLU A 522 -1.18 44.92 -7.04
C GLU A 522 0.29 44.67 -6.66
N SER A 523 0.55 43.50 -6.05
CA SER A 523 1.89 43.09 -5.65
C SER A 523 2.76 42.73 -6.84
N ALA A 524 2.23 41.94 -7.79
CA ALA A 524 2.91 41.61 -9.04
C ALA A 524 3.17 42.86 -9.90
N GLU A 525 2.23 43.80 -9.97
CA GLU A 525 2.40 45.10 -10.63
C GLU A 525 3.61 45.84 -10.04
N THR A 526 3.66 45.97 -8.72
CA THR A 526 4.78 46.65 -8.05
C THR A 526 6.11 45.94 -8.32
N VAL A 527 6.17 44.62 -8.20
CA VAL A 527 7.40 43.84 -8.44
C VAL A 527 7.88 43.94 -9.89
N LEU A 528 6.96 43.91 -10.86
CA LEU A 528 7.30 44.01 -12.28
C LEU A 528 7.82 45.40 -12.63
N GLU A 529 7.21 46.46 -12.10
CA GLU A 529 7.71 47.85 -12.27
C GLU A 529 9.15 47.98 -11.77
N THR A 530 9.44 47.41 -10.61
CA THR A 530 10.78 47.36 -10.00
C THR A 530 11.79 46.60 -10.86
N CYS A 531 11.36 45.51 -11.46
CA CYS A 531 12.19 44.72 -12.38
C CYS A 531 12.40 45.42 -13.73
N GLY A 532 11.74 46.55 -13.99
CA GLY A 532 11.87 47.34 -15.22
C GLY A 532 10.89 46.96 -16.33
N TYR A 533 9.89 46.13 -16.01
CA TYR A 533 8.80 45.74 -16.91
C TYR A 533 7.62 46.72 -16.82
N ALA A 534 6.79 46.75 -17.86
CA ALA A 534 5.53 47.49 -17.87
C ALA A 534 4.35 46.55 -17.61
N PRO A 535 3.86 46.43 -16.35
CA PRO A 535 2.77 45.51 -16.05
C PRO A 535 1.42 46.00 -16.59
N LEU A 536 0.61 45.07 -17.06
CA LEU A 536 -0.84 45.21 -17.25
C LEU A 536 -1.53 44.17 -16.37
N THR A 537 -2.60 44.52 -15.67
CA THR A 537 -3.29 43.58 -14.78
C THR A 537 -4.73 43.34 -15.21
N ALA A 538 -5.20 42.10 -15.08
CA ALA A 538 -6.56 41.69 -15.39
C ALA A 538 -7.11 40.76 -14.32
N ALA A 539 -8.37 40.94 -13.92
CA ALA A 539 -9.02 40.11 -12.90
C ALA A 539 -9.62 38.80 -13.46
N GLY A 540 -9.57 38.61 -14.79
CA GLY A 540 -10.23 37.49 -15.46
C GLY A 540 -9.89 37.44 -16.95
N LEU A 541 -10.15 36.29 -17.58
CA LEU A 541 -9.80 36.02 -18.98
C LEU A 541 -10.36 37.07 -19.96
N ASP A 542 -11.63 37.44 -19.82
CA ASP A 542 -12.28 38.41 -20.74
C ASP A 542 -11.65 39.80 -20.70
N GLU A 543 -11.14 40.22 -19.54
CA GLU A 543 -10.43 41.49 -19.38
C GLU A 543 -9.01 41.36 -19.92
N ALA A 544 -8.34 40.25 -19.63
CA ALA A 544 -7.00 39.96 -20.08
C ALA A 544 -6.91 39.96 -21.61
N LEU A 545 -7.84 39.29 -22.30
CA LEU A 545 -7.89 39.26 -23.77
C LEU A 545 -8.13 40.64 -24.38
N ARG A 546 -8.94 41.49 -23.72
CA ARG A 546 -9.15 42.88 -24.16
C ARG A 546 -7.89 43.74 -24.02
N LEU A 547 -7.13 43.55 -22.94
CA LEU A 547 -5.86 44.25 -22.73
C LEU A 547 -4.79 43.75 -23.69
N PHE A 548 -4.75 42.44 -23.92
CA PHE A 548 -3.86 41.78 -24.88
C PHE A 548 -4.09 42.26 -26.32
N ASP A 549 -5.36 42.42 -26.75
CA ASP A 549 -5.67 42.92 -28.09
C ASP A 549 -5.39 44.43 -28.25
N ALA A 550 -5.23 45.17 -27.15
CA ALA A 550 -5.07 46.62 -27.13
C ALA A 550 -3.62 47.10 -26.94
N HIS A 551 -2.72 46.23 -26.49
CA HIS A 551 -1.33 46.54 -26.17
C HIS A 551 -0.39 45.49 -26.76
N ASP A 552 0.85 45.86 -27.07
CA ASP A 552 1.88 44.90 -27.48
C ASP A 552 2.41 44.16 -26.24
N VAL A 553 1.73 43.08 -25.86
CA VAL A 553 2.09 42.22 -24.72
C VAL A 553 3.19 41.24 -25.13
N GLU A 554 4.30 41.24 -24.40
CA GLU A 554 5.48 40.42 -24.66
C GLU A 554 5.52 39.13 -23.81
N ALA A 555 4.86 39.11 -22.65
CA ALA A 555 4.67 37.90 -21.86
C ALA A 555 3.34 37.93 -21.09
N VAL A 556 2.78 36.76 -20.81
CA VAL A 556 1.56 36.61 -20.00
C VAL A 556 1.87 35.76 -18.77
N LEU A 557 1.58 36.28 -17.59
CA LEU A 557 1.58 35.58 -16.32
C LEU A 557 0.13 35.30 -15.91
N THR A 558 -0.25 34.03 -15.71
CA THR A 558 -1.63 33.67 -15.37
C THR A 558 -1.71 32.59 -14.31
N ASP A 559 -2.68 32.68 -13.40
CA ASP A 559 -3.06 31.55 -12.54
C ASP A 559 -3.83 30.47 -13.35
N VAL A 560 -3.65 29.20 -12.99
CA VAL A 560 -4.43 28.05 -13.50
C VAL A 560 -5.89 28.07 -13.02
N ALA A 561 -6.17 28.70 -11.89
CA ALA A 561 -7.47 28.61 -11.21
C ALA A 561 -8.54 29.63 -11.67
N LEU A 562 -8.25 30.45 -12.69
CA LEU A 562 -9.07 31.62 -13.04
C LEU A 562 -10.49 31.36 -13.56
N ASP A 563 -10.84 30.14 -13.99
CA ASP A 563 -12.13 29.88 -14.64
C ASP A 563 -13.06 28.95 -13.85
N GLY A 564 -14.17 29.52 -13.38
CA GLY A 564 -15.33 28.83 -12.79
C GLY A 564 -16.14 27.97 -13.78
N HIS A 565 -15.46 27.25 -14.67
CA HIS A 565 -16.07 26.30 -15.60
C HIS A 565 -15.81 24.88 -15.09
N ALA A 566 -16.89 24.15 -14.80
CA ALA A 566 -16.88 22.86 -14.11
C ALA A 566 -16.39 21.66 -14.96
N ASP A 567 -15.75 21.91 -16.10
CA ASP A 567 -15.24 20.88 -17.01
C ASP A 567 -13.70 20.89 -17.02
N ASP A 568 -13.09 19.71 -17.11
CA ASP A 568 -11.62 19.51 -17.10
C ASP A 568 -10.86 20.29 -18.20
N ASP A 569 -11.56 20.80 -19.23
CA ASP A 569 -11.00 21.65 -20.30
C ASP A 569 -10.88 23.15 -19.91
N GLY A 570 -11.54 23.61 -18.84
CA GLY A 570 -11.59 25.03 -18.44
C GLY A 570 -10.25 25.59 -17.96
N LYS A 571 -9.43 24.79 -17.28
CA LYS A 571 -8.13 25.22 -16.70
C LYS A 571 -7.06 25.55 -17.76
N LEU A 572 -7.27 25.15 -19.01
CA LEU A 572 -6.34 25.33 -20.12
C LEU A 572 -6.87 26.31 -21.18
N ALA A 573 -8.11 26.77 -21.02
CA ALA A 573 -8.77 27.69 -21.95
C ALA A 573 -8.02 29.02 -22.05
N THR A 574 -7.48 29.50 -20.93
CA THR A 574 -6.66 30.73 -20.86
C THR A 574 -5.40 30.63 -21.72
N VAL A 575 -4.58 29.59 -21.52
CA VAL A 575 -3.35 29.38 -22.30
C VAL A 575 -3.67 29.25 -23.80
N ARG A 576 -4.66 28.43 -24.15
CA ARG A 576 -5.10 28.26 -25.55
C ARG A 576 -5.57 29.59 -26.16
N SER A 577 -6.33 30.40 -25.42
CA SER A 577 -6.87 31.67 -25.90
C SER A 577 -5.79 32.70 -26.23
N PHE A 578 -4.67 32.71 -25.50
CA PHE A 578 -3.51 33.53 -25.82
C PHE A 578 -2.73 32.96 -27.00
N LYS A 579 -2.49 31.65 -27.03
CA LYS A 579 -1.78 30.98 -28.13
C LYS A 579 -2.50 31.05 -29.47
N GLU A 580 -3.83 31.04 -29.48
CA GLU A 580 -4.64 31.25 -30.69
C GLU A 580 -4.51 32.67 -31.25
N ARG A 581 -4.31 33.67 -30.39
CA ARG A 581 -4.12 35.08 -30.79
C ARG A 581 -2.70 35.36 -31.24
N ALA A 582 -1.73 34.88 -30.47
CA ALA A 582 -0.31 35.03 -30.73
C ALA A 582 0.41 33.74 -30.36
N ALA A 583 0.75 32.93 -31.35
CA ALA A 583 1.42 31.64 -31.13
C ALA A 583 2.79 31.79 -30.43
N GLU A 584 3.47 32.91 -30.67
CA GLU A 584 4.83 33.18 -30.18
C GLU A 584 4.87 33.88 -28.81
N VAL A 585 3.73 34.33 -28.25
CA VAL A 585 3.78 35.01 -26.94
C VAL A 585 4.06 33.99 -25.83
N PRO A 586 5.11 34.18 -25.01
CA PRO A 586 5.36 33.30 -23.88
C PRO A 586 4.24 33.41 -22.83
N VAL A 587 3.70 32.26 -22.43
CA VAL A 587 2.72 32.16 -21.36
C VAL A 587 3.35 31.42 -20.18
N ILE A 588 3.52 32.13 -19.07
CA ILE A 588 3.98 31.60 -17.79
C ILE A 588 2.76 31.30 -16.92
N VAL A 589 2.68 30.07 -16.46
CA VAL A 589 1.55 29.59 -15.66
C VAL A 589 1.94 29.47 -14.19
N CYS A 590 1.31 30.25 -13.34
CA CYS A 590 1.41 30.14 -11.89
C CYS A 590 0.44 29.07 -11.40
N SER A 591 0.92 28.01 -10.75
CA SER A 591 0.02 26.98 -10.22
C SER A 591 0.45 26.48 -8.85
N GLY A 592 -0.55 26.19 -8.01
CA GLY A 592 -0.33 25.50 -6.75
C GLY A 592 -0.23 23.97 -6.85
N ARG A 593 -0.48 23.31 -8.01
CA ARG A 593 -0.26 21.84 -8.16
C ARG A 593 -0.59 21.12 -9.50
N ALA A 594 0.09 19.97 -9.62
CA ALA A 594 -0.12 18.71 -10.38
C ALA A 594 0.66 18.55 -11.70
N ASP A 595 1.52 17.51 -11.78
CA ASP A 595 2.24 17.13 -13.02
C ASP A 595 1.28 16.92 -14.18
N SER A 596 0.07 16.42 -13.91
CA SER A 596 -1.00 16.30 -14.91
C SER A 596 -1.47 17.66 -15.44
N GLN A 597 -1.52 18.72 -14.61
CA GLN A 597 -1.86 20.08 -15.04
C GLN A 597 -0.69 20.74 -15.78
N ILE A 598 0.55 20.52 -15.33
CA ILE A 598 1.76 21.00 -16.02
C ILE A 598 1.88 20.35 -17.40
N GLU A 599 1.69 19.03 -17.49
CA GLU A 599 1.76 18.29 -18.75
C GLU A 599 0.62 18.71 -19.70
N GLN A 600 -0.57 18.93 -19.17
CA GLN A 600 -1.71 19.44 -19.94
C GLN A 600 -1.52 20.89 -20.41
N ALA A 601 -0.94 21.76 -19.59
CA ALA A 601 -0.61 23.13 -19.94
C ALA A 601 0.54 23.22 -20.95
N ARG A 602 1.56 22.35 -20.84
CA ARG A 602 2.58 22.18 -21.89
C ARG A 602 1.94 21.74 -23.21
N LYS A 603 1.00 20.79 -23.16
CA LYS A 603 0.22 20.38 -24.34
C LYS A 603 -0.64 21.52 -24.90
N ALA A 604 -1.08 22.45 -24.06
CA ALA A 604 -1.80 23.65 -24.46
C ALA A 604 -0.90 24.79 -24.97
N GLY A 605 0.42 24.66 -24.80
CA GLY A 605 1.42 25.59 -25.32
C GLY A 605 2.08 26.51 -24.29
N ALA A 606 1.92 26.32 -22.98
CA ALA A 606 2.64 27.14 -22.00
C ALA A 606 4.16 26.90 -22.06
N GLU A 607 4.93 27.99 -22.02
CA GLU A 607 6.39 27.98 -22.08
C GLU A 607 7.05 27.62 -20.75
N GLN A 608 6.54 28.19 -19.65
CA GLN A 608 7.13 28.02 -18.32
C GLN A 608 6.07 27.94 -17.23
N PHE A 609 6.48 27.42 -16.08
CA PHE A 609 5.65 27.18 -14.91
C PHE A 609 6.31 27.78 -13.68
N LEU A 610 5.52 28.49 -12.89
CA LEU A 610 5.93 29.03 -11.61
C LEU A 610 5.14 28.31 -10.50
N ALA A 611 5.84 27.54 -9.68
CA ALA A 611 5.21 26.77 -8.60
C ALA A 611 4.88 27.69 -7.43
N LYS A 612 3.62 27.73 -6.99
CA LYS A 612 3.26 28.40 -5.74
C LYS A 612 3.63 27.50 -4.53
N PRO A 613 4.20 28.05 -3.45
CA PRO A 613 4.55 29.47 -3.25
C PRO A 613 5.86 29.85 -3.96
N PHE A 614 5.92 31.08 -4.49
CA PHE A 614 7.08 31.66 -5.18
C PHE A 614 7.41 33.05 -4.63
N ASP A 615 8.66 33.47 -4.77
CA ASP A 615 9.12 34.80 -4.39
C ASP A 615 9.38 35.73 -5.60
N THR A 616 10.03 36.87 -5.32
CA THR A 616 10.33 37.90 -6.33
C THR A 616 11.42 37.46 -7.30
N ASP A 617 12.42 36.71 -6.81
CA ASP A 617 13.52 36.21 -7.62
C ASP A 617 13.03 35.08 -8.53
N ASP A 618 12.17 34.18 -8.01
CA ASP A 618 11.53 33.12 -8.81
C ASP A 618 10.73 33.69 -9.99
N LEU A 619 9.93 34.73 -9.75
CA LEU A 619 9.14 35.41 -10.78
C LEU A 619 10.05 36.03 -11.84
N ARG A 620 11.17 36.61 -11.41
CA ARG A 620 12.10 37.28 -12.29
C ARG A 620 12.90 36.30 -13.15
N ASP A 621 13.39 35.22 -12.55
CA ASP A 621 14.10 34.16 -13.26
C ASP A 621 13.17 33.53 -14.32
N ALA A 622 11.89 33.32 -14.00
CA ALA A 622 10.92 32.83 -14.97
C ALA A 622 10.64 33.80 -16.13
N LEU A 623 10.73 35.11 -15.91
CA LEU A 623 10.58 36.09 -17.00
C LEU A 623 11.86 36.16 -17.84
N ASP A 624 13.03 36.16 -17.21
CA ASP A 624 14.34 36.21 -17.87
C ASP A 624 14.60 34.95 -18.73
N ASP A 625 13.96 33.81 -18.43
CA ASP A 625 14.05 32.57 -19.20
C ASP A 625 13.23 32.58 -20.50
N VAL A 626 12.11 33.31 -20.55
CA VAL A 626 11.19 33.33 -21.71
C VAL A 626 11.28 34.60 -22.54
N LEU A 627 11.81 35.68 -21.97
CA LEU A 627 12.03 36.95 -22.66
C LEU A 627 13.50 37.04 -23.16
N PRO A 628 13.74 37.70 -24.31
CA PRO A 628 15.02 37.67 -25.03
C PRO A 628 16.18 38.46 -24.41
#